data_AF-A0A6G1RXK2-F1
#
_entry.id   AF-A0A6G1RXK2-F1
#
_cell.length_a   1.000
_cell.length_b   1.000
_cell.length_c   1.000
_cell.angle_alpha   90.00
_cell.angle_beta   90.00
_cell.angle_gamma   90.00
#
_symmetry.space_group_name_H-M   'P 1'
#
loop_
_entity.id
_entity.type
_entity.pdbx_description
1 polymer ?
#
loop_
_entity_poly.entity_id
_entity_poly.type
_entity_poly.pdbx_seq_one_letter_code
_entity_poly.pdbx_strand_id
1 'polypeptide(L)'
;FRTLVQESLKRHVAAINRLADKGMFFWDYGNAFLLEAQRAGADVEKKGANKTEFRYPSYVQHIMGDIFSLGFGPFRWVCTSGDPQDLATTDSIAMSVLEDSIRQGVSTSVKQQYH
;
A
#
# COMPACT_ATOMS: atom_id res chain seq x y z
N PHE A 1 26.17 15.34 -0.26
CA PHE A 1 25.18 14.25 -0.16
C PHE A 1 23.75 14.73 -0.40
N ARG A 2 23.18 15.62 0.45
CA ARG A 2 21.78 16.11 0.33
C ARG A 2 21.39 16.57 -1.09
N THR A 3 22.23 17.39 -1.74
CA THR A 3 21.99 17.86 -3.12
C THR A 3 21.88 16.69 -4.10
N LEU A 4 22.72 15.67 -3.98
CA LEU A 4 22.69 14.49 -4.85
C LEU A 4 21.40 13.68 -4.66
N VAL A 5 20.90 13.59 -3.43
CA VAL A 5 19.60 12.96 -3.14
C VAL A 5 18.46 13.73 -3.80
N GLN A 6 18.46 15.06 -3.69
CA GLN A 6 17.45 15.92 -4.31
C GLN A 6 17.47 15.85 -5.84
N GLU A 7 18.65 15.84 -6.47
CA GLU A 7 18.78 15.63 -7.92
C GLU A 7 18.26 14.25 -8.34
N SER A 8 18.54 13.21 -7.55
CA SER A 8 18.02 11.86 -7.80
C SER A 8 16.50 11.81 -7.69
N LEU A 9 15.90 12.45 -6.68
CA LEU A 9 14.44 12.53 -6.51
C LEU A 9 13.77 13.22 -7.71
N LYS A 10 14.32 14.34 -8.19
CA LYS A 10 13.81 15.04 -9.38
C LYS A 10 13.85 14.14 -10.62
N ARG A 11 14.96 13.42 -10.84
CA ARG A 11 15.10 12.46 -11.95
C ARG A 11 14.12 11.30 -11.84
N HIS A 12 13.90 10.79 -10.63
CA HIS A 12 12.95 9.71 -10.37
C HIS A 12 11.52 10.14 -10.70
N VAL A 13 11.08 11.31 -10.21
CA VAL A 13 9.76 11.86 -10.54
C VAL A 13 9.60 12.12 -12.04
N ALA A 14 10.62 12.67 -12.71
CA ALA A 14 10.55 12.90 -14.15
C ALA A 14 10.32 11.60 -14.95
N ALA A 15 10.94 10.49 -14.52
CA ALA A 15 10.71 9.18 -15.11
C ALA A 15 9.29 8.67 -14.82
N ILE A 16 8.81 8.80 -13.58
CA ILE A 16 7.44 8.44 -13.19
C ILE A 16 6.43 9.22 -14.03
N ASN A 17 6.56 10.55 -14.13
CA ASN A 17 5.67 11.41 -14.90
C ASN A 17 5.62 10.97 -16.37
N ARG A 18 6.78 10.72 -16.99
CA ARG A 18 6.85 10.25 -18.38
C ARG A 18 6.12 8.93 -18.61
N LEU A 19 6.19 8.01 -17.64
CA LEU A 19 5.50 6.72 -17.74
C LEU A 19 4.01 6.87 -17.45
N ALA A 20 3.64 7.71 -16.48
CA ALA A 20 2.25 7.99 -16.15
C ALA A 20 1.51 8.67 -17.30
N ASP A 21 2.15 9.60 -18.00
CA ASP A 21 1.64 10.22 -19.23
C ASP A 21 1.39 9.19 -20.36
N LYS A 22 2.01 8.00 -20.26
CA LYS A 22 1.80 6.86 -21.17
C LYS A 22 0.83 5.80 -20.64
N GLY A 23 0.15 6.08 -19.52
CA GLY A 23 -0.85 5.19 -18.93
C GLY A 23 -0.36 4.30 -17.79
N MET A 24 0.89 4.45 -17.32
CA MET A 24 1.33 3.77 -16.09
C MET A 24 0.58 4.34 -14.89
N PHE A 25 -0.01 3.47 -14.07
CA PHE A 25 -0.58 3.88 -12.79
C PHE A 25 0.51 3.87 -11.71
N PHE A 26 0.75 5.02 -11.07
CA PHE A 26 1.71 5.19 -9.97
C PHE A 26 0.99 5.59 -8.68
N TRP A 27 1.49 5.10 -7.54
CA TRP A 27 1.06 5.49 -6.20
C TRP A 27 2.24 5.58 -5.23
N ASP A 28 2.09 6.40 -4.19
CA ASP A 28 3.07 6.53 -3.09
C ASP A 28 2.82 5.45 -2.02
N TYR A 29 3.87 4.77 -1.56
CA TYR A 29 3.76 3.64 -0.63
C TYR A 29 3.90 4.03 0.85
N GLY A 30 3.70 5.31 1.20
CA GLY A 30 3.78 5.77 2.59
C GLY A 30 5.21 5.92 3.11
N ASN A 31 6.20 6.01 2.22
CA ASN A 31 7.61 6.25 2.56
C ASN A 31 8.00 7.74 2.47
N ALA A 32 7.01 8.64 2.41
CA ALA A 32 7.16 10.09 2.23
C ALA A 32 7.87 10.51 0.92
N PHE A 33 7.87 9.66 -0.11
CA PHE A 33 8.55 9.96 -1.38
C PHE A 33 8.03 11.23 -2.05
N LEU A 34 6.72 11.36 -2.23
CA LEU A 34 6.15 12.55 -2.89
C LEU A 34 6.42 13.84 -2.10
N LEU A 35 6.37 13.78 -0.77
CA LEU A 35 6.67 14.93 0.09
C LEU A 35 8.13 15.38 -0.03
N GLU A 36 9.08 14.45 0.02
CA GLU A 36 10.50 14.78 -0.13
C GLU A 36 10.85 15.21 -1.56
N ALA A 37 10.18 14.64 -2.57
CA ALA A 37 10.33 15.08 -3.94
C ALA A 37 9.79 16.50 -4.16
N GLN A 38 8.65 16.86 -3.56
CA GLN A 38 8.14 18.23 -3.57
C GLN A 38 9.14 19.20 -2.92
N ARG A 39 9.69 18.86 -1.75
CA ARG A 39 10.72 19.65 -1.05
C ARG A 39 12.00 19.81 -1.88
N ALA A 40 12.30 18.84 -2.76
CA ALA A 40 13.38 18.90 -3.72
C ALA A 40 13.05 19.71 -5.00
N GLY A 41 11.81 20.18 -5.15
CA GLY A 41 11.34 20.93 -6.32
C GLY A 41 10.96 20.06 -7.51
N ALA A 42 10.60 18.79 -7.29
CA ALA A 42 10.10 17.90 -8.33
C ALA A 42 8.63 18.20 -8.68
N ASP A 43 8.23 17.90 -9.92
CA ASP A 43 6.87 18.08 -10.42
C ASP A 43 5.93 16.95 -9.93
N VAL A 44 5.45 17.10 -8.70
CA VAL A 44 4.54 16.14 -8.03
C VAL A 44 3.23 16.77 -7.57
N GLU A 45 3.06 18.08 -7.73
CA GLU A 45 1.90 18.82 -7.24
C GLU A 45 0.67 18.60 -8.12
N LYS A 46 -0.50 18.53 -7.48
CA LYS A 46 -1.76 18.51 -8.21
C LYS A 46 -2.18 19.94 -8.53
N LYS A 47 -2.35 20.25 -9.83
CA LYS A 47 -2.78 21.59 -10.28
C LYS A 47 -4.12 21.97 -9.64
N GLY A 48 -4.17 23.14 -9.01
CA GLY A 48 -5.37 23.69 -8.38
C GLY A 48 -5.72 23.08 -7.03
N ALA A 49 -4.80 22.32 -6.41
CA ALA A 49 -5.01 21.68 -5.12
C ALA A 49 -4.18 22.33 -4.00
N ASN A 50 -4.44 21.92 -2.76
CA ASN A 50 -3.65 22.36 -1.61
C ASN A 50 -2.20 21.86 -1.70
N LYS A 51 -1.27 22.51 -0.99
CA LYS A 51 0.16 22.15 -0.97
C LYS A 51 0.46 20.70 -0.54
N THR A 52 -0.48 20.03 0.10
CA THR A 52 -0.37 18.64 0.58
C THR A 52 -1.08 17.63 -0.33
N GLU A 53 -1.63 18.08 -1.46
CA GLU A 53 -2.28 17.22 -2.45
C GLU A 53 -1.36 17.01 -3.66
N PHE A 54 -0.99 15.75 -3.87
CA PHE A 54 -0.08 15.36 -4.94
C PHE A 54 -0.85 14.83 -6.16
N ARG A 55 -0.16 14.85 -7.31
CA ARG A 55 -0.66 14.30 -8.58
C ARG A 55 -0.96 12.80 -8.48
N TYR A 56 -0.26 12.09 -7.61
CA TYR A 56 -0.39 10.65 -7.43
C TYR A 56 -1.02 10.29 -6.09
N PRO A 57 -1.89 9.27 -6.06
CA PRO A 57 -2.52 8.83 -4.84
C PRO A 57 -1.52 8.18 -3.87
N SER A 58 -1.79 8.28 -2.56
CA SER A 58 -1.11 7.46 -1.56
C SER A 58 -1.81 6.11 -1.41
N TYR A 59 -1.06 5.02 -1.36
CA TYR A 59 -1.52 3.65 -1.11
C TYR A 59 -2.44 3.58 0.12
N VAL A 60 -2.05 4.25 1.21
CA VAL A 60 -2.82 4.23 2.46
C VAL A 60 -4.16 4.92 2.28
N GLN A 61 -4.17 6.10 1.65
CA GLN A 61 -5.38 6.91 1.50
C GLN A 61 -6.33 6.37 0.43
N HIS A 62 -5.79 5.80 -0.66
CA HIS A 62 -6.58 5.39 -1.82
C HIS A 62 -6.92 3.90 -1.89
N ILE A 63 -6.14 3.02 -1.25
CA ILE A 63 -6.34 1.57 -1.35
C ILE A 63 -6.66 0.99 0.03
N MET A 64 -5.83 1.27 1.04
CA MET A 64 -5.98 0.63 2.34
C MET A 64 -7.11 1.20 3.20
N GLY A 65 -7.54 2.45 2.99
CA GLY A 65 -8.58 3.08 3.82
C GLY A 65 -9.90 2.29 3.84
N ASP A 66 -10.32 1.79 2.68
CA ASP A 66 -11.55 0.98 2.58
C ASP A 66 -11.35 -0.41 3.19
N ILE A 67 -10.19 -1.02 2.97
CA ILE A 67 -9.82 -2.34 3.53
C ILE A 67 -9.82 -2.28 5.07
N PHE A 68 -9.22 -1.24 5.66
CA PHE A 68 -9.22 -1.04 7.11
C PHE A 68 -10.61 -0.76 7.67
N SER A 69 -11.46 -0.05 6.92
CA SER A 69 -12.85 0.21 7.31
C SER A 69 -13.70 -1.06 7.36
N LEU A 70 -13.31 -2.09 6.61
CA LEU A 70 -13.88 -3.45 6.69
C LEU A 70 -13.31 -4.30 7.84
N GLY A 71 -12.36 -3.76 8.62
CA GLY A 71 -11.72 -4.45 9.75
C GLY A 71 -10.52 -5.33 9.34
N PHE A 72 -10.14 -5.36 8.07
CA PHE A 72 -8.97 -6.09 7.61
C PHE A 72 -7.68 -5.34 7.91
N GLY A 73 -6.65 -6.07 8.32
CA GLY A 73 -5.33 -5.51 8.59
C GLY A 73 -4.28 -6.59 8.79
N PRO A 74 -3.02 -6.23 9.06
CA PRO A 74 -1.92 -7.17 9.19
C PRO A 74 -1.95 -7.93 10.52
N PHE A 75 -2.88 -8.89 10.64
CA PHE A 75 -2.93 -9.82 11.76
C PHE A 75 -1.74 -10.78 11.70
N ARG A 76 -1.08 -11.00 12.84
CA ARG A 76 0.11 -11.84 12.96
C ARG A 76 0.08 -12.61 14.26
N TRP A 77 0.58 -13.84 14.23
CA TRP A 77 0.81 -14.67 15.41
C TRP A 77 2.23 -15.24 15.39
N VAL A 78 2.65 -15.79 16.53
CA VAL A 78 3.95 -16.47 16.71
C VAL A 78 3.72 -17.75 17.48
N CYS A 79 4.32 -18.86 17.02
CA CYS A 79 4.35 -20.13 17.74
C CYS A 79 5.50 -20.10 18.75
N THR A 80 5.19 -20.03 20.05
CA THR A 80 6.18 -19.86 21.12
C THR A 80 7.02 -21.12 21.39
N SER A 81 6.63 -22.27 20.84
CA SER A 81 7.40 -23.52 20.88
C SER A 81 8.70 -23.46 20.07
N GLY A 82 8.76 -22.59 19.06
CA GLY A 82 9.85 -22.57 18.08
C GLY A 82 9.83 -23.75 17.10
N ASP A 83 8.82 -24.63 17.16
CA ASP A 83 8.66 -25.77 16.25
C ASP A 83 7.97 -25.31 14.94
N PRO A 84 8.58 -25.50 13.76
CA PRO A 84 7.93 -25.22 12.48
C PRO A 84 6.62 -25.98 12.25
N GLN A 85 6.43 -27.14 12.89
CA GLN A 85 5.20 -27.94 12.77
C GLN A 85 3.99 -27.23 13.39
N ASP A 86 4.19 -26.42 14.44
CA ASP A 86 3.12 -25.62 15.02
C ASP A 86 2.67 -24.53 14.05
N LEU A 87 3.59 -23.94 13.29
CA LEU A 87 3.24 -22.95 12.26
C LEU A 87 2.38 -23.59 11.17
N ALA A 88 2.79 -24.75 10.65
CA ALA A 88 2.01 -25.51 9.66
C ALA A 88 0.60 -25.88 10.18
N THR A 89 0.49 -26.18 11.48
CA THR A 89 -0.80 -26.44 12.13
C THR A 89 -1.65 -25.19 12.20
N THR A 90 -1.08 -24.06 12.64
CA THR A 90 -1.81 -22.77 12.69
C THR A 90 -2.21 -22.25 11.31
N ASP A 91 -1.40 -22.48 10.27
CA ASP A 91 -1.74 -22.15 8.88
C ASP A 91 -2.99 -22.93 8.42
N SER A 92 -3.05 -24.22 8.74
CA SER A 92 -4.21 -25.07 8.42
C SER A 92 -5.47 -24.62 9.15
N ILE A 93 -5.33 -24.22 10.42
CA ILE A 93 -6.44 -23.67 11.23
C ILE A 93 -6.92 -22.35 10.62
N ALA A 94 -6.01 -21.43 10.30
CA ALA A 94 -6.35 -20.14 9.71
C ALA A 94 -7.10 -20.32 8.39
N MET A 95 -6.62 -21.19 7.51
CA MET A 95 -7.29 -21.52 6.24
C MET A 95 -8.70 -22.04 6.47
N SER A 96 -8.90 -23.02 7.36
CA SER A 96 -10.22 -23.57 7.67
C SER A 96 -11.19 -22.50 8.17
N VAL A 97 -10.74 -21.63 9.09
CA VAL A 97 -11.58 -20.56 9.66
C VAL A 97 -12.00 -19.55 8.59
N LEU A 98 -11.09 -19.19 7.69
CA LEU A 98 -11.39 -18.26 6.59
C LEU A 98 -12.37 -18.89 5.59
N GLU A 99 -12.17 -20.15 5.22
CA GLU A 99 -13.08 -20.87 4.31
C GLU A 99 -14.48 -21.05 4.92
N ASP A 100 -14.56 -21.36 6.21
CA ASP A 100 -15.84 -21.45 6.93
C ASP A 100 -16.56 -20.09 6.96
N SER A 101 -15.81 -19.01 7.19
CA SER A 101 -16.35 -17.64 7.15
C SER A 101 -16.95 -17.31 5.78
N ILE A 102 -16.24 -17.65 4.69
CA ILE A 102 -16.75 -17.46 3.32
C ILE A 102 -18.01 -18.29 3.07
N ARG A 103 -18.05 -19.55 3.55
CA ARG A 103 -19.20 -20.45 3.40
C ARG A 103 -20.43 -19.99 4.18
N GLN A 104 -20.26 -19.36 5.34
CA GLN A 104 -21.35 -18.81 6.16
C GLN A 104 -21.99 -17.54 5.55
N GLY A 105 -21.35 -16.95 4.54
CA GLY A 105 -21.86 -15.80 3.82
C GLY A 105 -21.22 -14.50 4.29
N VAL A 106 -20.36 -13.94 3.44
CA VAL A 106 -19.76 -12.61 3.60
C VAL A 106 -20.17 -11.72 2.43
N SER A 107 -20.08 -10.40 2.62
CA SER A 107 -20.30 -9.45 1.52
C SER A 107 -19.28 -9.66 0.39
N THR A 108 -19.63 -9.24 -0.82
CA THR A 108 -18.72 -9.35 -1.98
C THR A 108 -17.39 -8.65 -1.76
N SER A 109 -17.39 -7.48 -1.10
CA SER A 109 -16.17 -6.71 -0.80
C SER A 109 -15.26 -7.44 0.19
N VAL A 110 -15.83 -8.09 1.21
CA VAL A 110 -15.10 -8.91 2.19
C VAL A 110 -14.56 -10.17 1.51
N LYS A 111 -15.37 -10.81 0.64
CA LYS A 111 -14.95 -12.00 -0.10
C LYS A 111 -13.72 -11.75 -0.98
N GLN A 112 -13.63 -10.57 -1.61
CA GLN A 112 -12.48 -10.18 -2.41
C GLN A 112 -11.17 -10.02 -1.61
N GLN A 113 -11.24 -9.84 -0.28
CA GLN A 113 -10.04 -9.73 0.55
C GLN A 113 -9.49 -11.10 1.00
N TYR A 114 -10.29 -12.17 0.87
CA TYR A 114 -9.87 -13.54 1.17
C TYR A 114 -9.37 -14.32 -0.05
N HIS A 115 -9.58 -13.79 -1.26
CA HIS A 115 -9.15 -14.37 -2.53
C HIS A 115 -7.87 -13.71 -3.05
#